data_AF-X1H7Q6-F1
#
_entry.id   AF-X1H7Q6-F1
#
_cell.length_a   1.000
_cell.length_b   1.000
_cell.length_c   1.000
_cell.angle_alpha   90.00
_cell.angle_beta   90.00
_cell.angle_gamma   90.00
#
_symmetry.space_group_name_H-M   'P 1'
#
loop_
_entity.id
_entity.type
_entity.pdbx_description
1 polymer ?
#
loop_
_entity_poly.entity_id
_entity_poly.type
_entity_poly.pdbx_seq_one_letter_code
_entity_poly.pdbx_strand_id
1 'polypeptide(L)'
;MDITNFVMMETGQPLHAFDLDLVKGKTIIVRKSKPGETICTLDDVERQLPANSLVIADIEEPIALAGIMGGKHSEIDQNTKNVFLESAYFNSINNRRSTAKFGLRTEASNRFEKGIDKEVQIYALDRAAYLINKIAMGKISSGKIDTNKKLYQPNKINLRIKRVNKILGQLLDEDESKTKNKIIKILDKLEFKVVEDKGECVEVIPPSFRGDVEREIDIIEEIARIYGYDKIKPTLFNTTIAQEGENFRLKVLDQVR
;
A
#
# COMPACT_ATOMS: atom_id res chain seq x y z
N MET A 1 -10.73 -17.16 11.70
CA MET A 1 -9.92 -17.20 10.47
C MET A 1 -10.67 -16.64 9.26
N ASP A 2 -11.85 -17.16 8.91
CA ASP A 2 -12.56 -16.74 7.69
C ASP A 2 -12.88 -15.24 7.65
N ILE A 3 -13.31 -14.66 8.77
CA ILE A 3 -13.65 -13.22 8.83
C ILE A 3 -12.43 -12.34 8.57
N THR A 4 -11.26 -12.65 9.15
CA THR A 4 -10.05 -11.84 8.94
C THR A 4 -9.55 -11.95 7.50
N ASN A 5 -9.63 -13.15 6.89
CA ASN A 5 -9.32 -13.35 5.48
C ASN A 5 -10.32 -12.63 4.56
N PHE A 6 -11.61 -12.74 4.84
CA PHE A 6 -12.67 -12.07 4.09
C PHE A 6 -12.48 -10.55 4.10
N VAL A 7 -12.29 -9.96 5.27
CA VAL A 7 -12.09 -8.50 5.40
C VAL A 7 -10.79 -8.06 4.73
N MET A 8 -9.72 -8.86 4.79
CA MET A 8 -8.50 -8.58 4.02
C MET A 8 -8.75 -8.58 2.51
N MET A 9 -9.61 -9.45 2.00
CA MET A 9 -9.98 -9.47 0.59
C MET A 9 -10.92 -8.31 0.22
N GLU A 10 -11.85 -7.96 1.10
CA GLU A 10 -12.82 -6.87 0.92
C GLU A 10 -12.13 -5.48 0.96
N THR A 11 -11.19 -5.29 1.86
CA THR A 11 -10.61 -3.95 2.17
C THR A 11 -9.14 -3.80 1.79
N GLY A 12 -8.46 -4.91 1.48
CA GLY A 12 -7.01 -4.92 1.29
C GLY A 12 -6.19 -4.87 2.58
N GLN A 13 -6.82 -4.75 3.76
CA GLN A 13 -6.14 -4.69 5.06
C GLN A 13 -6.00 -6.09 5.69
N PRO A 14 -4.77 -6.62 5.83
CA PRO A 14 -4.57 -7.84 6.60
C PRO A 14 -4.92 -7.61 8.08
N LEU A 15 -5.64 -8.57 8.65
CA LEU A 15 -6.02 -8.58 10.06
C LEU A 15 -5.47 -9.84 10.72
N HIS A 16 -5.16 -9.74 12.01
CA HIS A 16 -4.84 -10.90 12.84
C HIS A 16 -5.79 -10.98 14.02
N ALA A 17 -6.04 -12.20 14.49
CA ALA A 17 -6.88 -12.48 15.64
C ALA A 17 -6.09 -13.38 16.59
N PHE A 18 -5.89 -12.92 17.81
CA PHE A 18 -5.27 -13.71 18.88
C PHE A 18 -6.34 -14.20 19.84
N ASP A 19 -6.15 -15.39 20.41
CA ASP A 19 -6.88 -15.76 21.62
C ASP A 19 -6.40 -14.89 22.78
N LEU A 20 -7.25 -13.97 23.24
CA LEU A 20 -6.93 -13.02 24.29
C LEU A 20 -6.63 -13.70 25.63
N ASP A 21 -7.18 -14.90 25.86
CA ASP A 21 -6.93 -15.64 27.09
C ASP A 21 -5.55 -16.32 27.09
N LEU A 22 -4.94 -16.50 25.90
CA LEU A 22 -3.58 -17.03 25.75
C LEU A 22 -2.50 -15.94 25.77
N VAL A 23 -2.84 -14.68 25.44
CA VAL A 23 -1.91 -13.54 25.49
C VAL A 23 -1.52 -13.20 26.93
N LYS A 24 -0.24 -13.36 27.28
CA LYS A 24 0.23 -13.14 28.66
C LYS A 24 0.09 -11.68 29.08
N GLY A 25 -0.50 -11.49 30.25
CA GLY A 25 -0.80 -10.16 30.80
C GLY A 25 -1.77 -9.34 29.96
N LYS A 26 -2.48 -9.94 28.97
CA LYS A 26 -3.41 -9.25 28.06
C LYS A 26 -2.80 -7.98 27.43
N THR A 27 -1.50 -8.03 27.16
CA THR A 27 -0.70 -6.89 26.69
C THR A 27 -0.05 -7.24 25.37
N ILE A 28 -0.17 -6.34 24.40
CA ILE A 28 0.49 -6.46 23.10
C ILE A 28 1.65 -5.46 23.04
N ILE A 29 2.84 -5.97 22.72
CA ILE A 29 4.09 -5.22 22.61
C ILE A 29 4.62 -5.41 21.19
N VAL A 30 4.56 -4.35 20.39
CA VAL A 30 5.20 -4.32 19.06
C VAL A 30 6.64 -3.85 19.22
N ARG A 31 7.60 -4.73 18.94
CA ARG A 31 9.03 -4.44 19.13
C ARG A 31 9.91 -5.17 18.13
N LYS A 32 11.20 -4.86 18.16
CA LYS A 32 12.21 -5.65 17.47
C LYS A 32 12.52 -6.93 18.24
N SER A 33 12.89 -7.98 17.51
CA SER A 33 13.39 -9.22 18.07
C SER A 33 14.70 -9.03 18.83
N LYS A 34 14.89 -9.80 19.89
CA LYS A 34 16.13 -9.87 20.68
C LYS A 34 17.11 -10.86 20.01
N PRO A 35 18.43 -10.72 20.24
CA PRO A 35 19.39 -11.72 19.77
C PRO A 35 19.08 -13.11 20.32
N GLY A 36 19.04 -14.12 19.45
CA GLY A 36 18.77 -15.51 19.81
C GLY A 36 17.31 -15.83 20.12
N GLU A 37 16.39 -14.88 19.97
CA GLU A 37 14.97 -15.10 20.21
C GLU A 37 14.37 -16.05 19.16
N THR A 38 13.46 -16.92 19.58
CA THR A 38 12.77 -17.89 18.72
C THR A 38 11.26 -17.72 18.79
N ILE A 39 10.54 -18.29 17.83
CA ILE A 39 9.08 -18.39 17.81
C ILE A 39 8.67 -19.70 17.14
N CYS A 40 7.65 -20.36 17.68
CA CYS A 40 6.95 -21.43 16.96
C CYS A 40 5.77 -20.82 16.18
N THR A 41 5.80 -20.93 14.85
CA THR A 41 4.75 -20.38 13.98
C THR A 41 3.60 -21.37 13.76
N LEU A 42 2.49 -20.87 13.19
CA LEU A 42 1.26 -21.65 12.92
C LEU A 42 1.45 -22.91 12.05
N ASP A 43 2.58 -23.02 11.35
CA ASP A 43 2.96 -24.18 10.55
C ASP A 43 3.81 -25.21 11.31
N ASP A 44 3.82 -25.14 12.65
CA ASP A 44 4.55 -26.03 13.55
C ASP A 44 6.08 -25.99 13.39
N VAL A 45 6.61 -24.91 12.81
CA VAL A 45 8.05 -24.70 12.65
C VAL A 45 8.58 -23.78 13.74
N GLU A 46 9.59 -24.24 14.46
CA GLU A 46 10.39 -23.39 15.33
C GLU A 46 11.38 -22.56 14.51
N ARG A 47 11.36 -21.25 14.68
CA ARG A 47 12.12 -20.30 13.87
C ARG A 47 12.99 -19.43 14.75
N GLN A 48 14.26 -19.32 14.38
CA GLN A 48 15.14 -18.29 14.94
C GLN A 48 14.82 -16.95 14.31
N LEU A 49 14.58 -15.94 15.15
CA LEU A 49 14.27 -14.59 14.69
C LEU A 49 15.56 -13.87 14.29
N PRO A 50 15.71 -13.43 13.03
CA PRO A 50 16.82 -12.58 12.64
C PRO A 50 16.82 -11.31 13.50
N ALA A 51 18.00 -10.79 13.82
CA ALA A 51 18.12 -9.56 14.58
C ALA A 51 17.38 -8.40 13.91
N ASN A 52 16.71 -7.58 14.72
CA ASN A 52 15.91 -6.42 14.30
C ASN A 52 14.65 -6.74 13.46
N SER A 53 14.19 -7.99 13.45
CA SER A 53 12.90 -8.34 12.85
C SER A 53 11.77 -7.73 13.68
N LEU A 54 10.72 -7.22 13.05
CA LEU A 54 9.57 -6.71 13.77
C LEU A 54 8.71 -7.90 14.23
N VAL A 55 8.40 -7.95 15.51
CA VAL A 55 7.56 -8.99 16.12
C VAL A 55 6.44 -8.35 16.92
N ILE A 56 5.39 -9.13 17.09
CA ILE A 56 4.31 -8.87 18.04
C ILE A 56 4.56 -9.82 19.18
N ALA A 57 4.72 -9.28 20.38
CA ALA A 57 5.02 -10.02 21.59
C ALA A 57 3.98 -9.73 22.65
N ASP A 58 3.86 -10.62 23.61
CA ASP A 58 3.26 -10.29 24.89
C ASP A 58 4.35 -9.90 25.91
N ILE A 59 4.04 -9.96 27.21
CA ILE A 59 5.00 -9.61 28.26
C ILE A 59 6.12 -10.67 28.43
N GLU A 60 5.94 -11.88 27.92
CA GLU A 60 6.88 -12.99 28.05
C GLU A 60 7.64 -13.24 26.75
N GLU A 61 6.93 -13.41 25.62
CA GLU A 61 7.52 -13.94 24.38
C GLU A 61 6.89 -13.38 23.09
N PRO A 62 7.55 -13.55 21.92
CA PRO A 62 6.94 -13.26 20.62
C PRO A 62 5.76 -14.20 20.34
N ILE A 63 4.64 -13.61 19.93
CA ILE A 63 3.39 -14.30 19.60
C ILE A 63 3.02 -14.19 18.12
N ALA A 64 3.74 -13.37 17.33
CA ALA A 64 3.66 -13.37 15.87
C ALA A 64 4.88 -12.71 15.20
N LEU A 65 5.15 -13.12 13.96
CA LEU A 65 5.97 -12.37 13.01
C LEU A 65 5.11 -11.25 12.41
N ALA A 66 5.39 -10.00 12.78
CA ALA A 66 4.55 -8.85 12.44
C ALA A 66 4.36 -8.74 10.91
N GLY A 67 3.11 -8.81 10.46
CA GLY A 67 2.75 -8.69 9.04
C GLY A 67 3.11 -9.90 8.18
N ILE A 68 3.52 -11.04 8.77
CA ILE A 68 3.95 -12.23 8.04
C ILE A 68 3.12 -13.45 8.44
N MET A 69 3.22 -13.87 9.71
CA MET A 69 2.62 -15.12 10.21
C MET A 69 2.41 -15.06 11.72
N GLY A 70 1.30 -15.63 12.19
CA GLY A 70 1.03 -15.78 13.62
C GLY A 70 1.97 -16.79 14.29
N GLY A 71 2.11 -16.68 15.60
CA GLY A 71 2.68 -17.71 16.46
C GLY A 71 1.62 -18.74 16.83
N LYS A 72 2.04 -19.96 17.12
CA LYS A 72 1.14 -21.05 17.50
C LYS A 72 0.51 -20.85 18.89
N HIS A 73 1.26 -20.27 19.83
CA HIS A 73 0.85 -20.16 21.24
C HIS A 73 -0.35 -19.25 21.49
N SER A 74 -0.64 -18.32 20.58
CA SER A 74 -1.72 -17.34 20.69
C SER A 74 -2.79 -17.53 19.60
N GLU A 75 -2.73 -18.65 18.88
CA GLU A 75 -3.68 -18.99 17.82
C GLU A 75 -5.09 -19.16 18.38
N ILE A 76 -6.09 -18.78 17.57
CA ILE A 76 -7.49 -19.06 17.85
C ILE A 76 -7.84 -20.51 17.54
N ASP A 77 -8.49 -21.21 18.48
CA ASP A 77 -8.95 -22.59 18.30
C ASP A 77 -10.47 -22.72 18.54
N GLN A 78 -10.96 -23.95 18.65
CA GLN A 78 -12.39 -24.21 18.91
C GLN A 78 -12.83 -23.83 20.33
N ASN A 79 -11.88 -23.65 21.26
CA ASN A 79 -12.11 -23.31 22.65
C ASN A 79 -12.01 -21.80 22.91
N THR A 80 -11.45 -21.03 21.97
CA THR A 80 -11.32 -19.57 22.07
C THR A 80 -12.68 -18.90 22.32
N LYS A 81 -12.72 -18.07 23.37
CA LYS A 81 -13.92 -17.29 23.75
C LYS A 81 -13.70 -15.80 23.62
N ASN A 82 -12.49 -15.34 23.90
CA ASN A 82 -12.12 -13.93 23.89
C ASN A 82 -11.08 -13.71 22.79
N VAL A 83 -11.37 -12.78 21.87
CA VAL A 83 -10.49 -12.51 20.73
C VAL A 83 -9.96 -11.09 20.81
N PHE A 84 -8.65 -10.93 20.65
CA PHE A 84 -8.03 -9.65 20.37
C PHE A 84 -7.82 -9.51 18.87
N LEU A 85 -8.43 -8.49 18.26
CA LEU A 85 -8.28 -8.19 16.84
C LEU A 85 -7.19 -7.14 16.64
N GLU A 86 -6.26 -7.45 15.76
CA GLU A 86 -5.19 -6.56 15.32
C GLU A 86 -5.45 -6.07 13.89
N SER A 87 -5.38 -4.75 13.72
CA SER A 87 -5.32 -4.07 12.43
C SER A 87 -4.17 -3.08 12.47
N ALA A 88 -3.13 -3.31 11.67
CA ALA A 88 -1.88 -2.58 11.75
C ALA A 88 -1.39 -2.12 10.38
N TYR A 89 -0.55 -1.09 10.37
CA TYR A 89 0.24 -0.67 9.22
C TYR A 89 1.71 -0.94 9.48
N PHE A 90 2.30 -1.86 8.71
CA PHE A 90 3.74 -2.14 8.75
C PHE A 90 4.46 -1.49 7.58
N ASN A 91 5.69 -1.00 7.81
CA ASN A 91 6.51 -0.46 6.75
C ASN A 91 6.80 -1.52 5.67
N SER A 92 6.46 -1.23 4.42
CA SER A 92 6.53 -2.19 3.31
C SER A 92 7.93 -2.72 3.03
N ILE A 93 8.95 -1.86 3.10
CA ILE A 93 10.35 -2.24 2.90
C ILE A 93 10.82 -3.18 4.02
N ASN A 94 10.47 -2.87 5.27
CA ASN A 94 10.82 -3.72 6.41
C ASN A 94 10.11 -5.08 6.31
N ASN A 95 8.82 -5.09 5.97
CA ASN A 95 8.05 -6.32 5.82
C ASN A 95 8.62 -7.21 4.71
N ARG A 96 8.99 -6.62 3.57
CA ARG A 96 9.64 -7.33 2.47
C ARG A 96 10.98 -7.95 2.86
N ARG A 97 11.82 -7.19 3.57
CA ARG A 97 13.11 -7.69 4.05
C ARG A 97 12.94 -8.84 5.04
N SER A 98 11.96 -8.74 5.93
CA SER A 98 11.67 -9.76 6.93
C SER A 98 11.13 -11.03 6.26
N THR A 99 10.12 -10.90 5.39
CA THR A 99 9.56 -12.00 4.59
C THR A 99 10.64 -12.75 3.81
N ALA A 100 11.53 -12.03 3.12
CA ALA A 100 12.63 -12.63 2.38
C ALA A 100 13.63 -13.38 3.28
N LYS A 101 13.93 -12.86 4.47
CA LYS A 101 14.83 -13.53 5.44
C LYS A 101 14.21 -14.81 6.01
N PHE A 102 12.91 -14.80 6.28
CA PHE A 102 12.21 -15.98 6.81
C PHE A 102 11.87 -17.01 5.72
N GLY A 103 11.86 -16.61 4.44
CA GLY A 103 11.42 -17.46 3.34
C GLY A 103 9.92 -17.76 3.37
N LEU A 104 9.12 -16.89 4.03
CA LEU A 104 7.69 -17.11 4.26
C LEU A 104 6.86 -16.08 3.51
N ARG A 105 6.10 -16.53 2.51
CA ARG A 105 5.21 -15.65 1.76
C ARG A 105 3.75 -16.03 1.97
N THR A 106 3.02 -15.13 2.62
CA THR A 106 1.57 -15.22 2.86
C THR A 106 0.83 -14.11 2.10
N GLU A 107 -0.49 -14.25 1.92
CA GLU A 107 -1.35 -13.21 1.34
C GLU A 107 -1.27 -11.88 2.10
N ALA A 108 -1.13 -11.95 3.43
CA ALA A 108 -0.92 -10.79 4.30
C ALA A 108 0.43 -10.13 4.00
N SER A 109 1.52 -10.91 3.99
CA SER A 109 2.87 -10.38 3.72
C SER A 109 2.95 -9.70 2.35
N ASN A 110 2.35 -10.28 1.31
CA ASN A 110 2.33 -9.75 -0.05
C ASN A 110 1.67 -8.36 -0.11
N ARG A 111 0.57 -8.16 0.62
CA ARG A 111 -0.10 -6.86 0.72
C ARG A 111 0.76 -5.83 1.44
N PHE A 112 1.27 -6.16 2.62
CA PHE A 112 2.16 -5.26 3.36
C PHE A 112 3.42 -4.91 2.56
N GLU A 113 4.01 -5.86 1.82
CA GLU A 113 5.17 -5.64 0.94
C GLU A 113 4.93 -4.62 -0.17
N LYS A 114 3.72 -4.61 -0.74
CA LYS A 114 3.32 -3.66 -1.79
C LYS A 114 2.93 -2.30 -1.25
N GLY A 115 2.70 -2.22 0.06
CA GLY A 115 2.04 -1.08 0.69
C GLY A 115 0.54 -1.26 0.66
N ILE A 116 -0.09 -0.87 1.77
CA ILE A 116 -1.55 -0.87 1.94
C ILE A 116 -2.00 0.58 2.17
N ASP A 117 -3.31 0.81 2.08
CA ASP A 117 -3.91 2.08 2.45
C ASP A 117 -3.53 2.45 3.90
N LYS A 118 -3.15 3.71 4.13
CA LYS A 118 -2.71 4.23 5.43
C LYS A 118 -3.86 4.66 6.35
N GLU A 119 -5.09 4.66 5.86
CA GLU A 119 -6.28 5.12 6.60
C GLU A 119 -7.32 4.01 6.83
N VAL A 120 -7.19 2.87 6.16
CA VAL A 120 -8.19 1.78 6.19
C VAL A 120 -8.21 0.98 7.50
N GLN A 121 -7.19 1.09 8.36
CA GLN A 121 -6.98 0.18 9.50
C GLN A 121 -8.18 0.13 10.45
N ILE A 122 -8.71 1.30 10.83
CA ILE A 122 -9.84 1.41 11.76
C ILE A 122 -11.11 0.87 11.10
N TYR A 123 -11.34 1.19 9.82
CA TYR A 123 -12.49 0.70 9.08
C TYR A 123 -12.49 -0.83 8.98
N ALA A 124 -11.36 -1.44 8.62
CA ALA A 124 -11.25 -2.89 8.52
C ALA A 124 -11.41 -3.58 9.88
N LEU A 125 -10.87 -2.98 10.95
CA LEU A 125 -11.05 -3.47 12.32
C LEU A 125 -12.53 -3.48 12.72
N ASP A 126 -13.24 -2.38 12.48
CA ASP A 126 -14.67 -2.26 12.75
C ASP A 126 -15.49 -3.23 11.90
N ARG A 127 -15.11 -3.41 10.64
CA ARG A 127 -15.74 -4.36 9.73
C ARG A 127 -15.61 -5.80 10.22
N ALA A 128 -14.43 -6.20 10.69
CA ALA A 128 -14.21 -7.53 11.26
C ALA A 128 -14.97 -7.71 12.58
N ALA A 129 -14.93 -6.72 13.48
CA ALA A 129 -15.68 -6.76 14.74
C ALA A 129 -17.19 -6.87 14.49
N TYR A 130 -17.72 -6.12 13.52
CA TYR A 130 -19.11 -6.20 13.09
C TYR A 130 -19.47 -7.61 12.58
N LEU A 131 -18.65 -8.20 11.72
CA LEU A 131 -18.90 -9.55 11.20
C LEU A 131 -18.82 -10.62 12.29
N ILE A 132 -17.89 -10.49 13.24
CA ILE A 132 -17.80 -11.38 14.41
C ILE A 132 -19.07 -11.28 15.26
N ASN A 133 -19.59 -10.07 15.48
CA ASN A 133 -20.85 -9.88 16.18
C ASN A 133 -22.03 -10.53 15.44
N LYS A 134 -22.10 -10.38 14.12
CA LYS A 134 -23.22 -10.87 13.31
C LYS A 134 -23.20 -12.37 13.08
N ILE A 135 -22.03 -12.96 12.90
CA ILE A 135 -21.89 -14.36 12.45
C ILE A 135 -21.51 -15.27 13.61
N ALA A 136 -20.58 -14.83 14.46
CA ALA A 136 -20.07 -15.63 15.58
C ALA A 136 -20.70 -15.25 16.93
N MET A 137 -21.73 -14.40 16.94
CA MET A 137 -22.43 -13.92 18.14
C MET A 137 -21.50 -13.28 19.18
N GLY A 138 -20.33 -12.79 18.76
CA GLY A 138 -19.35 -12.15 19.63
C GLY A 138 -19.89 -10.83 20.19
N LYS A 139 -19.51 -10.50 21.42
CA LYS A 139 -19.81 -9.20 22.03
C LYS A 139 -18.64 -8.26 21.79
N ILE A 140 -18.87 -7.15 21.10
CA ILE A 140 -17.85 -6.15 20.83
C ILE A 140 -17.57 -5.37 22.12
N SER A 141 -16.31 -5.26 22.51
CA SER A 141 -15.88 -4.46 23.65
C SER A 141 -16.09 -2.97 23.38
N SER A 142 -16.19 -2.17 24.44
CA SER A 142 -16.26 -0.71 24.32
C SER A 142 -14.87 -0.12 23.99
N GLY A 143 -14.78 0.58 22.86
CA GLY A 143 -13.58 1.34 22.49
C GLY A 143 -12.58 0.57 21.63
N LYS A 144 -11.46 1.23 21.34
CA LYS A 144 -10.33 0.73 20.56
C LYS A 144 -9.02 1.17 21.21
N ILE A 145 -7.97 0.38 21.05
CA ILE A 145 -6.61 0.78 21.43
C ILE A 145 -5.90 1.18 20.14
N ASP A 146 -5.61 2.48 20.00
CA ASP A 146 -4.84 3.01 18.89
C ASP A 146 -3.54 3.63 19.41
N THR A 147 -2.42 3.02 19.04
CA THR A 147 -1.08 3.51 19.41
C THR A 147 -0.48 4.46 18.38
N ASN A 148 -1.21 4.78 17.30
CA ASN A 148 -0.72 5.66 16.26
C ASN A 148 -0.64 7.11 16.76
N LYS A 149 0.58 7.56 17.06
CA LYS A 149 0.84 8.93 17.53
C LYS A 149 0.87 9.97 16.42
N LYS A 150 0.91 9.55 15.15
CA LYS A 150 1.02 10.43 13.99
C LYS A 150 0.04 9.98 12.92
N LEU A 151 -1.11 10.67 12.86
CA LEU A 151 -2.04 10.52 11.76
C LEU A 151 -1.31 10.73 10.43
N TYR A 152 -1.67 9.94 9.43
CA TYR A 152 -1.16 10.11 8.08
C TYR A 152 -1.48 11.52 7.60
N GLN A 153 -0.46 12.20 7.08
CA GLN A 153 -0.62 13.50 6.45
C GLN A 153 -0.36 13.31 4.96
N PRO A 154 -1.39 13.41 4.12
CA PRO A 154 -1.20 13.22 2.69
C PRO A 154 -0.41 14.38 2.09
N ASN A 155 0.46 14.04 1.15
CA ASN A 155 1.24 15.04 0.42
C ASN A 155 0.34 15.77 -0.58
N LYS A 156 0.47 17.09 -0.61
CA LYS A 156 -0.15 17.95 -1.62
C LYS A 156 0.77 18.05 -2.82
N ILE A 157 0.23 17.77 -4.00
CA ILE A 157 0.96 17.81 -5.26
C ILE A 157 0.41 18.95 -6.12
N ASN A 158 1.29 19.86 -6.52
CA ASN A 158 0.95 20.93 -7.45
C ASN A 158 0.91 20.38 -8.88
N LEU A 159 -0.24 20.50 -9.54
CA LEU A 159 -0.47 20.10 -10.91
C LEU A 159 -0.66 21.33 -11.80
N ARG A 160 0.31 21.59 -12.68
CA ARG A 160 0.26 22.72 -13.62
C ARG A 160 -0.42 22.29 -14.90
N ILE A 161 -1.51 22.96 -15.28
CA ILE A 161 -2.31 22.59 -16.44
C ILE A 161 -1.48 22.63 -17.74
N LYS A 162 -0.64 23.66 -17.90
CA LYS A 162 0.32 23.77 -19.01
C LYS A 162 1.31 22.60 -19.06
N ARG A 163 1.71 22.05 -17.90
CA ARG A 163 2.63 20.89 -17.85
C ARG A 163 1.94 19.62 -18.31
N VAL A 164 0.66 19.42 -17.95
CA VAL A 164 -0.16 18.32 -18.47
C VAL A 164 -0.16 18.35 -20.00
N ASN A 165 -0.57 19.47 -20.58
CA ASN A 165 -0.64 19.65 -22.04
C ASN A 165 0.72 19.44 -22.72
N LYS A 166 1.80 19.93 -22.10
CA LYS A 166 3.17 19.77 -22.62
C LYS A 166 3.63 18.31 -22.61
N ILE A 167 3.30 17.55 -21.57
CA ILE A 167 3.69 16.14 -21.48
C ILE A 167 2.85 15.27 -22.41
N LEU A 168 1.54 15.52 -22.50
CA LEU A 168 0.65 14.77 -23.39
C LEU A 168 0.79 15.20 -24.85
N GLY A 169 1.41 16.34 -25.13
CA GLY A 169 1.59 16.88 -26.48
C GLY A 169 0.32 17.43 -27.11
N GLN A 170 -0.78 17.54 -26.36
CA GLN A 170 -2.06 18.05 -26.83
C GLN A 170 -2.91 18.60 -25.69
N LEU A 171 -3.91 19.42 -26.04
CA LEU A 171 -5.02 19.73 -25.14
C LEU A 171 -5.94 18.51 -25.02
N LEU A 172 -6.55 18.33 -23.85
CA LEU A 172 -7.56 17.29 -23.66
C LEU A 172 -8.92 17.71 -24.23
N ASP A 173 -9.10 19.00 -24.52
CA ASP A 173 -10.32 19.60 -25.06
C ASP A 173 -10.03 20.78 -25.99
N GLU A 174 -11.06 21.40 -26.58
CA GLU A 174 -10.92 22.44 -27.62
C GLU A 174 -10.20 23.71 -27.13
N ASP A 175 -10.36 24.06 -25.84
CA ASP A 175 -9.73 25.22 -25.21
C ASP A 175 -9.13 24.88 -23.83
N GLU A 176 -8.32 25.80 -23.28
CA GLU A 176 -7.61 25.60 -22.01
C GLU A 176 -8.55 25.47 -20.80
N SER A 177 -9.67 26.20 -20.79
CA SER A 177 -10.62 26.19 -19.67
C SER A 177 -11.38 24.85 -19.60
N LYS A 178 -11.89 24.38 -20.75
CA LYS A 178 -12.50 23.06 -20.88
C LYS A 178 -11.51 21.94 -20.55
N THR A 179 -10.25 22.11 -20.96
CA THR A 179 -9.17 21.17 -20.62
C THR A 179 -8.98 21.04 -19.10
N LYS A 180 -8.91 22.15 -18.36
CA LYS A 180 -8.81 22.13 -16.89
C LYS A 180 -10.00 21.42 -16.25
N ASN A 181 -11.22 21.76 -16.67
CA ASN A 181 -12.44 21.13 -16.15
C ASN A 181 -12.47 19.61 -16.39
N LYS A 182 -11.98 19.17 -17.55
CA LYS A 182 -11.88 17.74 -17.89
C LYS A 182 -10.85 17.02 -17.03
N ILE A 183 -9.70 17.64 -16.78
CA ILE A 183 -8.68 17.12 -15.85
C ILE A 183 -9.28 16.96 -14.46
N ILE A 184 -9.94 17.99 -13.91
CA ILE A 184 -10.54 17.93 -12.57
C ILE A 184 -11.59 16.81 -12.49
N LYS A 185 -12.45 16.65 -13.51
CA LYS A 185 -13.42 15.55 -13.56
C LYS A 185 -12.78 14.15 -13.59
N ILE A 186 -11.62 14.01 -14.24
CA ILE A 186 -10.87 12.74 -14.24
C ILE A 186 -10.31 12.47 -12.85
N LEU A 187 -9.72 13.47 -12.22
CA LEU A 187 -9.16 13.38 -10.87
C LEU A 187 -10.24 13.01 -9.84
N ASP A 188 -11.39 13.67 -9.89
CA ASP A 188 -12.53 13.40 -9.01
C ASP A 188 -13.03 11.96 -9.12
N LYS A 189 -13.14 11.41 -10.34
CA LYS A 189 -13.49 9.99 -10.56
C LYS A 189 -12.47 9.00 -10.01
N LEU A 190 -11.23 9.43 -9.83
CA LEU A 190 -10.14 8.65 -9.24
C LEU A 190 -9.99 8.91 -7.74
N GLU A 191 -10.91 9.67 -7.13
CA GLU A 191 -10.89 10.08 -5.72
C GLU A 191 -9.72 11.00 -5.35
N PHE A 192 -9.09 11.63 -6.33
CA PHE A 192 -8.11 12.68 -6.08
C PHE A 192 -8.83 13.95 -5.67
N LYS A 193 -8.49 14.47 -4.49
CA LYS A 193 -9.10 15.68 -3.96
C LYS A 193 -8.35 16.91 -4.44
N VAL A 194 -9.00 17.74 -5.25
CA VAL A 194 -8.51 19.09 -5.54
C VAL A 194 -8.80 19.98 -4.33
N VAL A 195 -7.75 20.45 -3.65
CA VAL A 195 -7.89 21.26 -2.43
C VAL A 195 -7.77 22.76 -2.67
N GLU A 196 -7.17 23.16 -3.79
CA GLU A 196 -7.03 24.57 -4.15
C GLU A 196 -6.94 24.73 -5.68
N ASP A 197 -7.68 25.70 -6.25
CA ASP A 197 -7.55 26.11 -7.67
C ASP A 197 -6.89 27.48 -7.73
N LYS A 198 -5.67 27.53 -8.25
CA LYS A 198 -4.84 28.74 -8.40
C LYS A 198 -4.86 29.27 -9.85
N GLY A 199 -5.87 28.92 -10.63
CA GLY A 199 -5.98 29.30 -12.04
C GLY A 199 -5.19 28.37 -12.95
N GLU A 200 -3.90 28.63 -13.14
CA GLU A 200 -3.01 27.83 -14.01
C GLU A 200 -2.47 26.55 -13.36
N CYS A 201 -2.67 26.43 -12.04
CA CYS A 201 -2.24 25.29 -11.23
C CYS A 201 -3.36 24.89 -10.28
N VAL A 202 -3.48 23.59 -10.02
CA VAL A 202 -4.36 23.05 -8.98
C VAL A 202 -3.52 22.27 -7.97
N GLU A 203 -3.87 22.37 -6.69
CA GLU A 203 -3.25 21.57 -5.65
C GLU A 203 -4.12 20.34 -5.40
N VAL A 204 -3.51 19.16 -5.52
CA VAL A 204 -4.21 17.87 -5.53
C VAL A 204 -3.67 16.99 -4.41
N ILE A 205 -4.56 16.30 -3.72
CA ILE A 205 -4.24 15.27 -2.76
C ILE A 205 -4.66 13.91 -3.35
N PRO A 206 -3.72 12.97 -3.59
CA PRO A 206 -4.08 11.61 -3.97
C PRO A 206 -4.77 10.88 -2.81
N PRO A 207 -5.68 9.93 -3.10
CA PRO A 207 -6.29 9.13 -2.05
C PRO A 207 -5.23 8.25 -1.35
N SER A 208 -5.45 7.93 -0.08
CA SER A 208 -4.48 7.28 0.82
C SER A 208 -4.07 5.86 0.39
N PHE A 209 -4.90 5.17 -0.40
CA PHE A 209 -4.57 3.89 -1.03
C PHE A 209 -3.63 4.00 -2.25
N ARG A 210 -3.40 5.20 -2.79
CA ARG A 210 -2.47 5.46 -3.92
C ARG A 210 -1.08 5.84 -3.43
N GLY A 211 -0.43 4.89 -2.77
CA GLY A 211 0.94 5.05 -2.29
C GLY A 211 2.00 5.22 -3.39
N ASP A 212 1.64 4.97 -4.64
CA ASP A 212 2.47 5.12 -5.84
C ASP A 212 2.50 6.55 -6.41
N VAL A 213 1.58 7.42 -5.99
CA VAL A 213 1.44 8.78 -6.55
C VAL A 213 2.09 9.81 -5.63
N GLU A 214 3.31 10.22 -5.98
CA GLU A 214 4.11 11.13 -5.15
C GLU A 214 4.49 12.43 -5.86
N ARG A 215 4.36 12.49 -7.19
CA ARG A 215 4.83 13.59 -8.03
C ARG A 215 3.78 14.03 -9.04
N GLU A 216 3.96 15.23 -9.56
CA GLU A 216 3.10 15.79 -10.62
C GLU A 216 3.01 14.87 -11.85
N ILE A 217 4.12 14.21 -12.23
CA ILE A 217 4.13 13.32 -13.41
C ILE A 217 3.28 12.07 -13.22
N ASP A 218 3.17 11.57 -11.99
CA ASP A 218 2.37 10.39 -11.67
C ASP A 218 0.87 10.72 -11.82
N ILE A 219 0.47 11.95 -11.46
CA ILE A 219 -0.89 12.46 -11.73
C ILE A 219 -1.13 12.63 -13.25
N ILE A 220 -0.14 13.11 -13.99
CA ILE A 220 -0.26 13.27 -15.45
C ILE A 220 -0.45 11.92 -16.15
N GLU A 221 0.25 10.87 -15.69
CA GLU A 221 0.04 9.51 -16.18
C GLU A 221 -1.40 9.04 -15.93
N GLU A 222 -1.92 9.25 -14.72
CA GLU A 222 -3.31 8.89 -14.38
C GLU A 222 -4.33 9.60 -15.26
N ILE A 223 -4.09 10.88 -15.56
CA ILE A 223 -4.89 11.65 -16.51
C ILE A 223 -4.82 11.02 -17.91
N ALA A 224 -3.63 10.67 -18.40
CA ALA A 224 -3.44 10.02 -19.69
C ALA A 224 -4.17 8.66 -19.76
N ARG A 225 -4.06 7.86 -18.70
CA ARG A 225 -4.65 6.53 -18.57
C ARG A 225 -6.16 6.56 -18.64
N ILE A 226 -6.81 7.50 -17.95
CA ILE A 226 -8.27 7.64 -17.98
C ILE A 226 -8.76 8.36 -19.24
N TYR A 227 -7.98 9.30 -19.77
CA TYR A 227 -8.29 9.94 -21.04
C TYR A 227 -8.30 8.92 -22.20
N GLY A 228 -7.31 8.02 -22.21
CA GLY A 228 -7.09 6.99 -23.22
C GLY A 228 -5.83 7.30 -24.03
N TYR A 229 -4.84 6.40 -23.96
CA TYR A 229 -3.57 6.54 -24.70
C TYR A 229 -3.78 6.54 -26.21
N ASP A 230 -4.80 5.83 -26.69
CA ASP A 230 -5.23 5.76 -28.09
C ASP A 230 -5.66 7.13 -28.66
N LYS A 231 -6.08 8.06 -27.79
CA LYS A 231 -6.51 9.40 -28.17
C LYS A 231 -5.37 10.40 -28.21
N ILE A 232 -4.19 10.03 -27.73
CA ILE A 232 -2.99 10.87 -27.78
C ILE A 232 -2.39 10.74 -29.18
N LYS A 233 -2.40 11.83 -29.95
CA LYS A 233 -1.92 11.80 -31.33
C LYS A 233 -0.41 11.55 -31.35
N PRO A 234 0.07 10.53 -32.09
CA PRO A 234 1.50 10.35 -32.26
C PRO A 234 2.07 11.55 -33.01
N THR A 235 3.21 12.04 -32.52
CA THR A 235 3.97 13.12 -33.16
C THR A 235 5.41 12.68 -33.33
N LEU A 236 6.09 13.25 -34.32
CA LEU A 236 7.52 13.06 -34.49
C LEU A 236 8.26 14.08 -33.61
N PHE A 237 9.45 13.70 -33.15
CA PHE A 237 10.33 14.64 -32.47
C PHE A 237 10.72 15.76 -33.45
N ASN A 238 10.38 17.00 -33.10
CA ASN A 238 10.94 18.17 -33.79
C ASN A 238 12.38 18.37 -33.31
N THR A 239 13.31 17.68 -33.97
CA THR A 239 14.74 17.81 -33.72
C THR A 239 15.47 18.12 -35.02
N THR A 240 16.39 19.07 -34.95
CA THR A 240 17.34 19.33 -36.03
C THR A 240 18.57 18.49 -35.73
N ILE A 241 18.66 17.33 -36.36
CA ILE A 241 19.85 16.47 -36.25
C ILE A 241 20.82 16.90 -37.35
N ALA A 242 22.01 17.37 -36.98
CA ALA A 242 23.15 17.36 -37.90
C ALA A 242 23.54 15.89 -38.09
N GLN A 243 23.04 15.29 -39.17
CA GLN A 243 23.34 13.90 -39.47
C GLN A 243 24.75 13.85 -40.06
N GLU A 244 25.76 13.55 -39.24
CA GLU A 244 27.05 13.11 -39.78
C GLU A 244 26.81 11.79 -40.53
N GLY A 245 27.32 11.71 -41.75
CA GLY A 245 27.18 10.51 -42.57
C GLY A 245 27.78 9.29 -41.87
N GLU A 246 27.49 8.10 -42.40
CA GLU A 246 28.01 6.86 -41.84
C GLU A 246 29.52 6.93 -41.61
N ASN A 247 29.95 6.53 -40.41
CA ASN A 247 31.37 6.42 -40.13
C ASN A 247 32.00 5.35 -41.04
N PHE A 248 33.31 5.44 -41.26
CA PHE A 248 34.04 4.56 -42.19
C PHE A 248 33.78 3.07 -41.93
N ARG A 249 33.67 2.68 -40.65
CA ARG A 249 33.39 1.29 -40.26
C ARG A 249 32.01 0.82 -40.73
N LEU A 250 30.99 1.66 -40.58
CA LEU A 250 29.63 1.34 -41.05
C LEU A 250 29.59 1.24 -42.58
N LYS A 251 30.25 2.15 -43.30
CA LYS A 251 30.37 2.10 -44.76
C LYS A 251 31.04 0.82 -45.26
N VAL A 252 32.12 0.39 -44.60
CA VAL A 252 32.81 -0.86 -44.95
C VAL A 252 31.94 -2.09 -44.67
N LEU A 253 31.20 -2.10 -43.56
CA LEU A 253 30.29 -3.20 -43.24
C LEU A 253 29.13 -3.32 -44.22
N ASP A 254 28.60 -2.19 -44.69
CA ASP A 254 27.51 -2.18 -45.68
C ASP A 254 27.99 -2.66 -47.06
N GLN A 255 29.23 -2.30 -47.45
CA GLN A 255 29.83 -2.76 -48.71
C GLN A 255 30.21 -4.25 -48.74
N VAL A 256 30.37 -4.88 -47.58
CA VAL A 256 30.76 -6.29 -47.45
C VAL A 256 29.55 -7.22 -47.32
N ARG A 257 28.34 -6.67 -47.09
CA ARG A 257 27.07 -7.42 -47.10
C ARG A 257 26.50 -7.54 -48.51
#